data_AF-A0A9X3WMC2-F1
#
_entry.id   AF-A0A9X3WMC2-F1
#
_cell.length_a   1.000
_cell.length_b   1.000
_cell.length_c   1.000
_cell.angle_alpha   90.00
_cell.angle_beta   90.00
_cell.angle_gamma   90.00
#
_symmetry.space_group_name_H-M   'P 1'
#
loop_
_entity.id
_entity.type
_entity.pdbx_description
1 polymer ?
#
loop_
_entity_poly.entity_id
_entity_poly.type
_entity_poly.pdbx_seq_one_letter_code
_entity_poly.pdbx_strand_id
1 'polypeptide(L)'
;MDNIPSKIEFSYHFTSNEADIPKKLKKEPSIAFRIEGDFEITINGVSYFQENLTLLEFYLYLHRWFNHINKKGLQAFYYYSMEWDKDEPIISIIPYNNKAQITSIWRKTEMYTVFDLSYILSELESLENKLGQDIEKHYDLSLNTFIGKVPLRKIKD
;
A
#
# COMPACT_ATOMS: atom_id res chain seq x y z
N MET A 1 10.68 18.36 26.29
CA MET A 1 10.49 16.92 26.06
C MET A 1 11.01 16.66 24.66
N ASP A 2 12.15 15.99 24.58
CA ASP A 2 12.76 15.65 23.30
C ASP A 2 11.81 14.73 22.54
N ASN A 3 11.27 15.25 21.45
CA ASN A 3 10.36 14.54 20.58
C ASN A 3 11.21 13.56 19.77
N ILE A 4 11.35 12.33 20.25
CA ILE A 4 11.93 11.26 19.42
C ILE A 4 11.05 11.19 18.16
N PRO A 5 11.60 11.40 16.95
CA PRO A 5 10.82 11.31 15.73
C PRO A 5 10.17 9.93 15.68
N SER A 6 8.86 9.88 15.47
CA SER A 6 8.19 8.58 15.30
C SER A 6 8.73 7.94 14.02
N LYS A 7 9.29 6.74 14.14
CA LYS A 7 9.79 5.94 13.02
C LYS A 7 8.69 5.00 12.56
N ILE A 8 8.43 4.96 11.25
CA ILE A 8 7.54 3.97 10.63
C ILE A 8 8.37 2.99 9.81
N GLU A 9 7.95 1.73 9.79
CA GLU A 9 8.51 0.71 8.91
C GLU A 9 7.38 -0.07 8.26
N PHE A 10 7.54 -0.37 6.97
CA PHE A 10 6.65 -1.20 6.19
C PHE A 10 7.37 -2.49 5.83
N SER A 11 6.79 -3.63 6.18
CA SER A 11 7.32 -4.96 5.85
C SER A 11 6.25 -5.82 5.19
N TYR A 12 6.69 -6.75 4.35
CA TYR A 12 5.81 -7.71 3.73
C TYR A 12 6.50 -9.04 3.46
N HIS A 13 5.69 -10.10 3.40
CA HIS A 13 6.12 -11.44 2.98
C HIS A 13 5.07 -12.04 2.05
N PHE A 14 5.47 -12.50 0.87
CA PHE A 14 4.56 -13.15 -0.07
C PHE A 14 4.05 -14.47 0.50
N THR A 15 2.73 -14.65 0.54
CA THR A 15 2.09 -15.91 0.95
C THR A 15 1.69 -16.76 -0.25
N SER A 16 1.72 -16.19 -1.46
CA SER A 16 1.59 -16.89 -2.74
C SER A 16 2.92 -16.99 -3.48
N ASN A 17 3.02 -17.91 -4.44
CA ASN A 17 4.23 -18.13 -5.24
C ASN A 17 3.95 -18.08 -6.75
N GLU A 18 4.99 -17.92 -7.56
CA GLU A 18 4.90 -17.93 -9.02
C GLU A 18 4.19 -19.18 -9.56
N ALA A 19 4.49 -20.33 -8.96
CA ALA A 19 3.92 -21.62 -9.35
C ALA A 19 2.39 -21.66 -9.25
N ASP A 20 1.79 -20.82 -8.41
CA ASP A 20 0.35 -20.70 -8.21
C ASP A 20 -0.33 -19.88 -9.32
N ILE A 21 0.45 -19.25 -10.19
CA ILE A 21 -0.01 -18.41 -11.30
C ILE A 21 0.28 -19.13 -12.64
N PRO A 22 -0.74 -19.70 -13.30
CA PRO A 22 -0.56 -20.29 -14.62
C PRO A 22 0.00 -19.27 -15.61
N LYS A 23 1.03 -19.66 -16.39
CA LYS A 23 1.70 -18.78 -17.38
C LYS A 23 0.73 -18.03 -18.31
N LYS A 24 -0.33 -18.71 -18.76
CA LYS A 24 -1.37 -18.14 -19.63
C LYS A 24 -2.17 -17.01 -18.96
N LEU A 25 -2.22 -16.98 -17.64
CA LEU A 25 -2.95 -16.00 -16.86
C LEU A 25 -2.09 -14.82 -16.40
N LYS A 26 -0.75 -14.89 -16.46
CA LYS A 26 0.16 -13.81 -15.99
C LYS A 26 -0.12 -12.41 -16.58
N LYS A 27 -0.92 -12.32 -17.65
CA LYS A 27 -1.33 -11.07 -18.30
C LYS A 27 -2.78 -10.64 -18.01
N GLU A 28 -3.54 -11.49 -17.33
CA GLU A 28 -4.94 -11.24 -16.99
C GLU A 28 -5.04 -10.37 -15.74
N PRO A 29 -5.84 -9.29 -15.75
CA PRO A 29 -5.99 -8.41 -14.58
C PRO A 29 -6.43 -9.14 -13.31
N SER A 30 -7.16 -10.25 -13.43
CA SER A 30 -7.60 -11.07 -12.30
C SER A 30 -6.44 -11.69 -11.50
N ILE A 31 -5.23 -11.78 -12.08
CA ILE A 31 -4.04 -12.24 -11.35
C ILE A 31 -3.62 -11.26 -10.26
N ALA A 32 -4.00 -9.98 -10.36
CA ALA A 32 -3.72 -9.03 -9.30
C ALA A 32 -4.23 -9.51 -7.94
N PHE A 33 -5.38 -10.18 -7.92
CA PHE A 33 -6.02 -10.74 -6.72
C PHE A 33 -5.44 -12.07 -6.25
N ARG A 34 -4.42 -12.60 -6.92
CA ARG A 34 -3.73 -13.84 -6.50
C ARG A 34 -2.34 -13.59 -5.94
N ILE A 35 -1.87 -12.34 -5.98
CA ILE A 35 -0.59 -11.94 -5.44
C ILE A 35 -0.86 -11.36 -4.06
N GLU A 36 -0.71 -12.22 -3.07
CA GLU A 36 -1.02 -11.98 -1.68
C GLU A 36 0.23 -12.02 -0.81
N GLY A 37 0.13 -11.40 0.36
CA GLY A 37 1.16 -11.49 1.36
C GLY A 37 0.78 -10.83 2.68
N ASP A 38 1.46 -11.27 3.72
CA ASP A 38 1.36 -10.66 5.03
C ASP A 38 2.03 -9.29 4.96
N PHE A 39 1.27 -8.24 5.20
CA PHE A 39 1.73 -6.85 5.23
C PHE A 39 1.67 -6.32 6.65
N GLU A 40 2.76 -5.73 7.12
CA GLU A 40 2.85 -5.14 8.46
C GLU A 40 3.34 -3.69 8.40
N ILE A 41 2.72 -2.86 9.24
CA ILE A 41 3.18 -1.52 9.56
C ILE A 41 3.63 -1.54 11.02
N THR A 42 4.89 -1.21 11.28
CA THR A 42 5.37 -0.99 12.64
C THR A 42 5.66 0.49 12.87
N ILE A 43 5.38 0.97 14.08
CA ILE A 43 5.61 2.35 14.50
C ILE A 43 6.40 2.31 15.79
N ASN A 44 7.60 2.89 15.77
CA ASN A 44 8.56 2.80 16.87
C ASN A 44 8.81 1.35 17.33
N GLY A 45 8.83 0.41 16.37
CA GLY A 45 9.00 -1.03 16.63
C GLY A 45 7.76 -1.75 17.17
N VAL A 46 6.62 -1.06 17.33
CA VAL A 46 5.35 -1.67 17.76
C VAL A 46 4.48 -1.95 16.54
N SER A 47 3.96 -3.17 16.44
CA SER A 47 3.01 -3.57 15.39
C SER A 47 1.74 -2.71 15.45
N TYR A 48 1.55 -1.87 14.43
CA TYR A 48 0.40 -0.97 14.32
C TYR A 48 -0.71 -1.59 13.48
N PHE A 49 -0.34 -2.27 12.39
CA PHE A 49 -1.24 -2.96 11.47
C PHE A 49 -0.54 -4.22 11.00
N GLN A 50 -1.26 -5.34 10.90
CA GLN A 50 -0.72 -6.53 10.24
C GLN A 50 -1.88 -7.40 9.77
N GLU A 51 -1.98 -7.57 8.46
CA GLU A 51 -3.01 -8.39 7.81
C GLU A 51 -2.46 -8.99 6.52
N ASN A 52 -3.09 -10.06 6.05
CA ASN A 52 -2.84 -10.57 4.71
C ASN A 52 -3.56 -9.69 3.68
N LEU A 53 -2.81 -9.13 2.73
CA LEU A 53 -3.34 -8.23 1.71
C LEU A 53 -3.05 -8.75 0.31
N THR A 54 -3.90 -8.39 -0.64
CA THR A 54 -3.57 -8.45 -2.07
C THR A 54 -2.47 -7.42 -2.39
N LEU A 55 -1.20 -7.81 -2.28
CA LEU A 55 -0.05 -6.92 -2.40
C LEU A 55 0.06 -6.23 -3.77
N LEU A 56 -0.32 -6.91 -4.87
CA LEU A 56 -0.34 -6.26 -6.18
C LEU A 56 -1.45 -5.21 -6.28
N GLU A 57 -2.62 -5.45 -5.71
CA GLU A 57 -3.68 -4.43 -5.63
C GLU A 57 -3.19 -3.23 -4.81
N PHE A 58 -2.61 -3.46 -3.63
CA PHE A 58 -2.06 -2.42 -2.77
C PHE A 58 -0.98 -1.58 -3.48
N TYR A 59 -0.05 -2.24 -4.19
CA TYR A 59 0.92 -1.57 -5.05
C TYR A 59 0.24 -0.66 -6.09
N LEU A 60 -0.78 -1.16 -6.79
CA LEU A 60 -1.48 -0.39 -7.83
C LEU A 60 -2.21 0.83 -7.24
N TYR A 61 -2.72 0.75 -6.00
CA TYR A 61 -3.25 1.91 -5.29
C TYR A 61 -2.16 2.96 -5.02
N LEU A 62 -1.01 2.55 -4.49
CA LEU A 62 0.12 3.45 -4.22
C LEU A 62 0.61 4.10 -5.52
N HIS A 63 0.87 3.30 -6.54
CA HIS A 63 1.33 3.76 -7.85
C HIS A 63 0.38 4.78 -8.47
N ARG A 64 -0.93 4.49 -8.44
CA ARG A 64 -1.96 5.41 -8.94
C ARG A 64 -2.02 6.71 -8.12
N TRP A 65 -1.86 6.61 -6.80
CA TRP A 65 -1.89 7.78 -5.92
C TRP A 65 -0.67 8.68 -6.14
N PHE A 66 0.55 8.14 -6.21
CA PHE A 66 1.75 8.91 -6.53
C PHE A 66 1.64 9.63 -7.88
N ASN A 67 1.16 8.93 -8.91
CA ASN A 67 0.87 9.53 -10.21
C ASN A 67 -0.17 10.66 -10.15
N HIS A 68 -1.14 10.57 -9.24
CA HIS A 68 -2.16 11.59 -9.06
C HIS A 68 -1.60 12.81 -8.34
N ILE A 69 -0.93 12.63 -7.19
CA ILE A 69 -0.43 13.77 -6.40
C ILE A 69 0.63 14.57 -7.14
N ASN A 70 1.42 13.91 -8.00
CA ASN A 70 2.38 14.57 -8.88
C ASN A 70 1.73 15.46 -9.95
N LYS A 71 0.46 15.21 -10.31
CA LYS A 71 -0.26 15.93 -11.38
C LYS A 71 -1.28 16.95 -10.86
N LYS A 72 -1.94 16.64 -9.74
CA LYS A 72 -3.12 17.37 -9.26
C LYS A 72 -2.94 17.97 -7.87
N GLY A 73 -1.81 17.71 -7.21
CA GLY A 73 -1.54 18.18 -5.85
C GLY A 73 -1.82 17.12 -4.79
N LEU A 74 -1.30 17.38 -3.59
CA LEU A 74 -1.34 16.44 -2.48
C LEU A 74 -2.78 16.24 -1.97
N GLN A 75 -3.18 14.97 -1.87
CA GLN A 75 -4.47 14.52 -1.35
C GLN A 75 -4.25 13.28 -0.50
N ALA A 76 -5.27 12.90 0.27
CA ALA A 76 -5.21 11.69 1.08
C ALA A 76 -5.04 10.42 0.24
N PHE A 77 -4.25 9.48 0.75
CA PHE A 77 -4.21 8.12 0.25
C PHE A 77 -5.30 7.30 0.94
N TYR A 78 -6.01 6.47 0.18
CA TYR A 78 -7.00 5.54 0.67
C TYR A 78 -6.84 4.20 -0.03
N TYR A 79 -6.47 3.16 0.72
CA TYR A 79 -6.46 1.79 0.25
C TYR A 79 -7.77 1.09 0.63
N TYR A 80 -8.39 0.44 -0.35
CA TYR A 80 -9.54 -0.43 -0.18
C TYR A 80 -9.21 -1.77 -0.83
N SER A 81 -9.56 -2.87 -0.16
CA SER A 81 -9.51 -4.20 -0.78
C SER A 81 -10.81 -4.49 -1.51
N MET A 82 -10.73 -5.06 -2.70
CA MET A 82 -11.89 -5.61 -3.41
C MET A 82 -12.56 -6.76 -2.65
N GLU A 83 -11.85 -7.43 -1.74
CA GLU A 83 -12.40 -8.49 -0.88
C GLU A 83 -13.21 -7.93 0.31
N TRP A 84 -13.09 -6.63 0.56
CA TRP A 84 -13.76 -5.95 1.65
C TRP A 84 -14.78 -4.94 1.12
N ASP A 85 -16.06 -5.35 1.12
CA ASP A 85 -17.19 -4.60 0.54
C ASP A 85 -17.71 -3.45 1.44
N LYS A 86 -16.85 -2.79 2.22
CA LYS A 86 -17.26 -1.61 3.01
C LYS A 86 -16.78 -0.30 2.41
N ASP A 87 -17.50 0.76 2.74
CA ASP A 87 -17.21 2.13 2.32
C ASP A 87 -16.02 2.79 3.04
N GLU A 88 -15.34 2.04 3.89
CA GLU A 88 -14.25 2.51 4.75
C GLU A 88 -12.89 1.97 4.28
N PRO A 89 -11.87 2.85 4.12
CA PRO A 89 -10.54 2.44 3.70
C PRO A 89 -9.80 1.63 4.77
N ILE A 90 -9.12 0.56 4.35
CA ILE A 90 -8.33 -0.30 5.23
C ILE A 90 -7.12 0.45 5.78
N ILE A 91 -6.38 1.14 4.91
CA ILE A 91 -5.25 2.01 5.27
C ILE A 91 -5.50 3.39 4.67
N SER A 92 -5.31 4.43 5.46
CA SER A 92 -5.42 5.81 5.02
C SER A 92 -4.21 6.64 5.44
N ILE A 93 -3.85 7.61 4.60
CA ILE A 93 -2.79 8.58 4.90
C ILE A 93 -3.35 9.95 4.61
N ILE A 94 -3.57 10.71 5.67
CA ILE A 94 -4.34 11.96 5.65
C ILE A 94 -3.36 13.11 5.87
N PRO A 95 -3.00 13.86 4.82
CA PRO A 95 -2.11 15.00 4.94
C PRO A 95 -2.84 16.18 5.58
N TYR A 96 -2.14 16.94 6.42
CA TYR A 96 -2.59 18.21 6.95
C TYR A 96 -1.38 19.10 7.26
N ASN A 97 -1.34 20.30 6.67
CA ASN A 97 -0.16 21.18 6.71
C ASN A 97 1.12 20.44 6.26
N ASN A 98 2.16 20.43 7.10
CA ASN A 98 3.42 19.73 6.88
C ASN A 98 3.46 18.35 7.53
N LYS A 99 2.30 17.78 7.89
CA LYS A 99 2.19 16.49 8.57
C LYS A 99 1.27 15.55 7.80
N ALA A 100 1.38 14.26 8.13
CA ALA A 100 0.45 13.24 7.69
C ALA A 100 0.08 12.33 8.86
N GLN A 101 -1.21 12.00 8.96
CA GLN A 101 -1.70 10.96 9.86
C GLN A 101 -1.85 9.65 9.08
N ILE A 102 -1.33 8.56 9.63
CA ILE A 102 -1.56 7.21 9.10
C ILE A 102 -2.63 6.55 9.94
N THR A 103 -3.67 6.00 9.35
CA THR A 103 -4.71 5.31 10.13
C THR A 103 -5.18 4.03 9.44
N SER A 104 -5.67 3.09 10.24
CA SER A 104 -6.32 1.88 9.77
C SER A 104 -7.52 1.51 10.63
N ILE A 105 -8.55 0.95 10.00
CA ILE A 105 -9.71 0.34 10.67
C ILE A 105 -9.34 -0.97 11.39
N TRP A 106 -8.21 -1.58 11.03
CA TRP A 106 -7.70 -2.82 11.61
C TRP A 106 -6.43 -2.56 12.42
N ARG A 107 -6.27 -1.34 12.95
CA ARG A 107 -5.16 -1.00 13.84
C ARG A 107 -5.14 -1.92 15.07
N LYS A 108 -3.97 -2.46 15.41
CA LYS A 108 -3.76 -3.29 16.60
C LYS A 108 -3.61 -2.47 17.87
N THR A 109 -3.22 -1.20 17.73
CA THR A 109 -2.95 -0.31 18.86
C THR A 109 -3.55 1.07 18.63
N GLU A 110 -4.04 1.68 19.70
CA GLU A 110 -4.47 3.08 19.68
C GLU A 110 -3.25 3.98 19.90
N MET A 111 -2.58 4.32 18.81
CA MET A 111 -1.46 5.26 18.81
C MET A 111 -1.79 6.49 17.98
N TYR A 112 -1.28 7.64 18.42
CA TYR A 112 -1.37 8.87 17.63
C TYR A 112 -0.24 8.90 16.59
N THR A 113 -0.58 8.48 15.38
CA THR A 113 0.33 8.12 14.28
C THR A 113 0.50 9.28 13.30
N VAL A 114 1.06 10.38 13.81
CA VAL A 114 1.33 11.60 13.05
C VAL A 114 2.81 11.77 12.81
N PHE A 115 3.16 12.08 11.58
CA PHE A 115 4.53 12.17 11.10
C PHE A 115 4.73 13.43 10.25
N ASP A 116 5.98 13.83 10.05
CA ASP A 116 6.32 14.81 9.01
C ASP A 116 5.92 14.28 7.63
N LEU A 117 5.26 15.15 6.86
CA LEU A 117 4.71 14.78 5.56
C LEU A 117 5.80 14.30 4.59
N SER A 118 6.91 15.04 4.50
CA SER A 118 8.02 14.68 3.61
C SER A 118 8.63 13.33 3.97
N TYR A 119 8.69 13.00 5.27
CA TYR A 119 9.18 11.71 5.74
C TYR A 119 8.26 10.59 5.29
N ILE A 120 6.95 10.70 5.53
CA ILE A 120 5.99 9.66 5.11
C ILE A 120 5.94 9.49 3.60
N LEU A 121 5.99 10.57 2.83
CA LEU A 121 6.03 10.47 1.37
C LEU A 121 7.26 9.68 0.90
N SER A 122 8.43 9.92 1.50
CA SER A 122 9.66 9.19 1.21
C SER A 122 9.56 7.70 1.58
N GLU A 123 9.00 7.36 2.74
CA GLU A 123 8.84 5.96 3.16
C GLU A 123 7.84 5.20 2.28
N LEU A 124 6.75 5.85 1.86
CA LEU A 124 5.77 5.25 0.94
C LEU A 124 6.31 5.09 -0.48
N GLU A 125 7.12 6.04 -0.96
CA GLU A 125 7.77 5.96 -2.27
C GLU A 125 8.81 4.82 -2.27
N SER A 126 9.57 4.69 -1.19
CA SER A 126 10.48 3.55 -0.99
C SER A 126 9.71 2.22 -0.99
N LEU A 127 8.58 2.16 -0.30
CA LEU A 127 7.69 1.00 -0.29
C LEU A 127 7.14 0.66 -1.68
N GLU A 128 6.60 1.63 -2.41
CA GLU A 128 6.04 1.42 -3.76
C GLU A 128 7.10 0.87 -4.72
N ASN A 129 8.28 1.47 -4.73
CA ASN A 129 9.39 1.04 -5.58
C ASN A 129 9.86 -0.37 -5.23
N LYS A 130 10.10 -0.64 -3.94
CA LYS A 130 10.61 -1.94 -3.48
C LYS A 130 9.58 -3.05 -3.72
N LEU A 131 8.31 -2.81 -3.36
CA LEU A 131 7.23 -3.77 -3.55
C LEU A 131 7.04 -4.08 -5.04
N GLY A 132 7.09 -3.06 -5.90
CA GLY A 132 6.99 -3.27 -7.34
C GLY A 132 8.11 -4.17 -7.88
N GLN A 133 9.36 -3.86 -7.55
CA GLN A 133 10.52 -4.66 -7.97
C GLN A 133 10.43 -6.11 -7.45
N ASP A 134 10.04 -6.29 -6.19
CA ASP A 134 9.91 -7.60 -5.58
C ASP A 134 8.79 -8.43 -6.23
N ILE A 135 7.65 -7.81 -6.59
CA ILE A 135 6.57 -8.49 -7.31
C ILE A 135 7.02 -8.94 -8.70
N GLU A 136 7.62 -8.06 -9.51
CA GLU A 136 8.07 -8.41 -10.86
C GLU A 136 9.08 -9.55 -10.82
N LYS A 137 10.01 -9.50 -9.87
CA LYS A 137 11.05 -10.52 -9.68
C LYS A 137 10.49 -11.84 -9.16
N HIS A 138 9.63 -11.81 -8.14
CA HIS A 138 9.13 -13.03 -7.48
C HIS A 138 8.14 -13.79 -8.36
N TYR A 139 7.31 -13.10 -9.15
CA TYR A 139 6.28 -13.72 -9.98
C TYR A 139 6.62 -13.78 -11.48
N ASP A 140 7.80 -13.28 -11.88
CA ASP A 140 8.23 -13.19 -13.29
C ASP A 140 7.10 -12.62 -14.17
N LEU A 141 6.69 -11.39 -13.84
CA LEU A 141 5.64 -10.65 -14.53
C LEU A 141 6.02 -9.18 -14.71
N SER A 142 5.24 -8.45 -15.52
CA SER A 142 5.42 -7.01 -15.67
C SER A 142 4.20 -6.24 -15.14
N LEU A 143 4.45 -5.31 -14.21
CA LEU A 143 3.43 -4.48 -13.57
C LEU A 143 2.66 -3.60 -14.57
N ASN A 144 3.33 -3.19 -15.64
CA ASN A 144 2.71 -2.45 -16.76
C ASN A 144 1.51 -3.18 -17.38
N THR A 145 1.43 -4.50 -17.21
CA THR A 145 0.30 -5.29 -17.69
C THR A 145 -0.98 -5.00 -16.92
N PHE A 146 -0.87 -4.55 -15.67
CA PHE A 146 -1.97 -4.37 -14.71
C PHE A 146 -2.37 -2.91 -14.50
N ILE A 147 -1.43 -1.97 -14.64
CA ILE A 147 -1.68 -0.54 -14.49
C ILE A 147 -2.83 -0.10 -15.41
N GLY A 148 -3.88 0.47 -14.80
CA GLY A 148 -5.07 0.94 -15.51
C GLY A 148 -6.02 -0.16 -16.02
N LYS A 149 -5.70 -1.44 -15.81
CA LYS A 149 -6.54 -2.59 -16.24
C LYS A 149 -7.18 -3.33 -15.09
N VAL A 150 -6.60 -3.26 -13.89
CA VAL A 150 -7.22 -3.80 -12.67
C VAL A 150 -8.26 -2.80 -12.17
N PRO A 151 -9.50 -3.24 -11.90
CA PRO A 151 -10.52 -2.36 -11.34
C PRO A 151 -10.12 -1.99 -9.90
N LEU A 152 -9.86 -0.71 -9.67
CA LEU A 152 -9.60 -0.16 -8.34
C LEU A 152 -10.71 0.83 -8.00
N ARG A 153 -11.11 0.91 -6.74
CA ARG A 153 -12.05 1.93 -6.27
C ARG A 153 -11.52 3.32 -6.63
N LYS A 154 -12.39 4.24 -7.05
CA LYS A 154 -11.96 5.59 -7.42
C LYS A 154 -11.34 6.30 -6.22
N ILE A 155 -10.30 7.08 -6.48
CA ILE A 155 -9.81 8.07 -5.53
C ILE A 155 -10.99 9.02 -5.24
N LYS A 156 -11.28 9.27 -3.96
CA LYS A 156 -12.22 10.31 -3.57
C LYS A 156 -11.48 11.65 -3.76
N ASP A 157 -11.91 12.42 -4.77
CA ASP A 157 -11.46 13.80 -5.00
C ASP A 157 -11.95 14.72 -3.86
#